data_AF-A0A940B298-F1
#
_entry.id   AF-A0A940B298-F1
#
_cell.length_a   1.000
_cell.length_b   1.000
_cell.length_c   1.000
_cell.angle_alpha   90.00
_cell.angle_beta   90.00
_cell.angle_gamma   90.00
#
_symmetry.space_group_name_H-M   'P 1'
#
loop_
_entity.id
_entity.type
_entity.pdbx_description
1 polymer ?
#
loop_
_entity_poly.entity_id
_entity_poly.type
_entity_poly.pdbx_seq_one_letter_code
_entity_poly.pdbx_strand_id
1 'polypeptide(L)'
;MKIECVMKNIFICVLALSIPALLILNTLQAQKYARLEESVQAIEKKQYEIIEENKRLVASISKLSSPDRIEMIATETLNMEKAKPEDIIRVEVKGKKNGN
;
A
#
# COMPACT_ATOMS: atom_id res chain seq x y z
N MET A 1 -24.67 59.64 27.66
CA MET A 1 -25.47 59.57 26.40
C MET A 1 -24.65 59.38 25.12
N LYS A 2 -23.62 60.20 24.80
CA LYS A 2 -22.86 60.03 23.54
C LYS A 2 -22.05 58.72 23.46
N ILE A 3 -21.44 58.29 24.57
CA ILE A 3 -20.57 57.09 24.61
C ILE A 3 -21.36 55.80 24.42
N GLU A 4 -22.55 55.67 25.01
CA GLU A 4 -23.41 54.48 24.86
C GLU A 4 -23.90 54.31 23.42
N CYS A 5 -24.18 55.42 22.71
CA CYS A 5 -24.57 55.39 21.31
C CYS A 5 -23.41 54.93 20.40
N VAL A 6 -22.19 55.41 20.66
CA VAL A 6 -20.98 54.97 19.94
C VAL A 6 -20.70 53.49 20.18
N MET A 7 -20.82 53.02 21.43
CA MET A 7 -20.59 51.62 21.79
C MET A 7 -21.59 50.68 21.12
N LYS A 8 -22.87 51.09 21.04
CA LYS A 8 -23.93 50.35 20.36
C LYS A 8 -23.70 50.27 18.85
N ASN A 9 -23.23 51.36 18.23
CA ASN A 9 -22.88 51.35 16.79
C ASN A 9 -21.68 50.44 16.50
N ILE A 10 -20.65 50.46 17.34
CA ILE A 10 -19.49 49.57 17.21
C ILE A 10 -19.93 48.10 17.30
N PHE A 11 -20.82 47.77 18.24
CA PHE A 11 -21.34 46.40 18.38
C PHE A 11 -22.10 45.93 17.13
N ILE A 12 -22.92 46.81 16.55
CA ILE A 12 -23.64 46.51 15.29
C ILE A 12 -22.66 46.34 14.12
N CYS A 13 -21.63 47.17 14.02
CA CYS A 13 -20.59 47.03 12.99
C CYS A 13 -19.81 45.72 13.14
N VAL A 14 -19.46 45.31 14.36
CA VAL A 14 -18.77 44.03 14.62
C VAL A 14 -19.66 42.85 14.25
N LEU A 15 -20.95 42.88 14.58
CA LEU A 15 -21.92 41.85 14.18
C LEU A 15 -22.14 41.82 12.66
N ALA A 16 -22.17 42.97 12.00
CA ALA A 16 -22.30 43.02 10.55
C ALA A 16 -21.05 42.46 9.84
N LEU A 17 -19.86 42.67 10.42
CA LEU A 17 -18.58 42.19 9.87
C LEU A 17 -18.30 40.71 10.19
N SER A 18 -18.90 40.17 11.26
CA SER A 18 -18.70 38.78 11.65
C SER A 18 -19.29 37.79 10.64
N ILE A 19 -20.41 38.15 10.00
CA ILE A 19 -21.06 37.28 9.00
C ILE A 19 -20.16 37.09 7.76
N PRO A 20 -19.65 38.14 7.08
CA PRO A 20 -18.65 37.98 6.01
C PRO A 20 -17.38 37.28 6.47
N ALA A 21 -16.88 37.59 7.67
CA ALA A 21 -15.66 36.99 8.19
C ALA A 21 -15.79 35.46 8.40
N LEU A 22 -16.93 35.00 8.91
CA LEU A 22 -17.22 33.57 9.08
C LEU A 22 -17.34 32.85 7.72
N LEU A 23 -17.92 33.49 6.71
CA LEU A 23 -17.98 32.93 5.35
C LEU A 23 -16.58 32.76 4.74
N ILE A 24 -15.72 33.78 4.88
CA ILE A 24 -14.34 33.71 4.41
C ILE A 24 -13.57 32.59 5.14
N LEU A 25 -13.71 32.49 6.46
CA LEU A 25 -13.11 31.42 7.26
C LEU A 25 -13.57 30.02 6.83
N ASN A 26 -14.85 29.86 6.47
CA ASN A 26 -15.39 28.59 5.99
C ASN A 26 -14.82 28.22 4.61
N THR A 27 -14.68 29.17 3.69
CA THR A 27 -14.10 28.91 2.37
C THR A 27 -12.61 28.55 2.44
N LEU A 28 -11.86 29.17 3.36
CA LEU A 28 -10.45 28.84 3.60
C LEU A 28 -10.28 27.45 4.22
N GLN A 29 -11.19 27.06 5.12
CA GLN A 29 -11.23 25.69 5.63
C GLN A 29 -11.52 24.70 4.51
N ALA A 30 -12.54 24.93 3.68
CA ALA A 30 -12.88 24.07 2.56
C ALA A 30 -11.69 23.86 1.59
N GLN A 31 -10.88 24.89 1.32
CA GLN A 31 -9.68 24.75 0.50
C GLN A 31 -8.58 23.89 1.15
N LYS A 32 -8.45 23.91 2.49
CA LYS A 32 -7.52 23.02 3.20
C LYS A 32 -8.00 21.57 3.21
N TYR A 33 -9.31 21.36 3.35
CA TYR A 33 -9.91 20.03 3.26
C TYR A 33 -9.79 19.44 1.86
N ALA A 34 -10.00 20.25 0.81
CA ALA A 34 -9.84 19.81 -0.58
C ALA A 34 -8.41 19.33 -0.91
N ARG A 35 -7.37 20.01 -0.39
CA ARG A 35 -5.97 19.55 -0.56
C ARG A 35 -5.68 18.27 0.20
N LEU A 36 -6.32 18.05 1.34
CA LEU A 36 -6.14 16.84 2.12
C LEU A 36 -6.80 15.64 1.41
N GLU A 37 -7.99 15.84 0.87
CA GLU A 37 -8.73 14.82 0.10
C GLU A 37 -7.98 14.39 -1.17
N GLU A 38 -7.35 15.33 -1.88
CA GLU A 38 -6.54 15.07 -3.07
C GLU A 38 -5.32 14.16 -2.76
N SER A 39 -4.72 14.35 -1.58
CA SER A 39 -3.59 13.51 -1.13
C SER A 39 -4.02 12.10 -0.74
N VAL A 40 -5.22 11.94 -0.17
CA VAL A 40 -5.79 10.63 0.19
C VAL A 40 -6.13 9.84 -1.07
N GLN A 41 -6.77 10.48 -2.06
CA GLN A 41 -7.09 9.84 -3.34
C GLN A 41 -5.84 9.43 -4.13
N ALA A 42 -4.77 10.23 -4.09
CA ALA A 42 -3.50 9.87 -4.72
C ALA A 42 -2.85 8.63 -4.07
N ILE A 43 -3.01 8.44 -2.77
CA ILE A 43 -2.51 7.27 -2.04
C ILE A 43 -3.37 6.03 -2.32
N GLU A 44 -4.69 6.16 -2.38
CA GLU A 44 -5.59 5.06 -2.74
C GLU A 44 -5.34 4.55 -4.17
N LYS A 45 -5.11 5.45 -5.13
CA LYS A 45 -4.79 5.07 -6.50
C LYS A 45 -3.49 4.27 -6.60
N LYS A 46 -2.46 4.68 -5.85
CA LYS A 46 -1.19 3.93 -5.77
C LYS A 46 -1.37 2.55 -5.15
N GLN A 47 -2.21 2.41 -4.12
CA GLN A 47 -2.49 1.10 -3.52
C GLN A 47 -3.17 0.16 -4.52
N TYR A 48 -4.09 0.65 -5.34
CA TYR A 48 -4.73 -0.15 -6.37
C TYR A 48 -3.74 -0.64 -7.43
N GLU A 49 -2.88 0.25 -7.93
CA GLU A 49 -1.84 -0.09 -8.91
C GLU A 49 -0.87 -1.15 -8.38
N ILE A 50 -0.42 -1.03 -7.12
CA ILE A 50 0.47 -2.01 -6.49
C ILE A 50 -0.20 -3.39 -6.32
N ILE A 51 -1.49 -3.43 -5.98
CA ILE A 51 -2.23 -4.69 -5.84
C ILE A 51 -2.41 -5.37 -7.21
N GLU A 52 -2.74 -4.59 -8.23
CA GLU A 52 -2.86 -5.05 -9.61
C GLU A 52 -1.54 -5.66 -10.12
N GLU A 53 -0.43 -4.97 -9.86
CA GLU A 53 0.91 -5.42 -10.26
C GLU A 53 1.33 -6.70 -9.51
N ASN A 54 1.11 -6.76 -8.20
CA ASN A 54 1.38 -7.95 -7.40
C ASN A 54 0.57 -9.17 -7.87
N LYS A 55 -0.71 -9.00 -8.25
CA LYS A 55 -1.50 -10.10 -8.83
C LYS A 55 -0.87 -10.64 -10.11
N ARG A 56 -0.39 -9.76 -10.99
CA ARG A 56 0.28 -10.15 -12.25
C ARG A 56 1.60 -10.87 -12.00
N LEU A 57 2.39 -10.39 -11.04
CA LEU A 57 3.65 -11.02 -10.64
C LEU A 57 3.41 -12.43 -10.06
N VAL A 58 2.46 -12.58 -9.13
CA VAL A 58 2.09 -13.89 -8.55
C VAL A 58 1.61 -14.85 -9.64
N ALA A 59 0.75 -14.40 -10.55
CA ALA A 59 0.30 -15.22 -11.67
C ALA A 59 1.45 -15.66 -12.59
N SER A 60 2.41 -14.76 -12.84
CA SER A 60 3.60 -15.04 -13.64
C SER A 60 4.54 -16.02 -12.94
N ILE A 61 4.78 -15.85 -11.63
CA ILE A 61 5.56 -16.79 -10.82
C ILE A 61 4.87 -18.16 -10.80
N SER A 62 3.56 -18.24 -10.59
CA SER A 62 2.83 -19.51 -10.66
C SER A 62 2.93 -20.19 -12.03
N LYS A 63 2.96 -19.41 -13.12
CA LYS A 63 3.18 -19.95 -14.46
C LYS A 63 4.63 -20.42 -14.68
N LEU A 64 5.61 -19.71 -14.13
CA LEU A 64 7.02 -20.08 -14.26
C LEU A 64 7.42 -21.26 -13.37
N SER A 65 6.84 -21.34 -12.18
CA SER A 65 7.09 -22.36 -11.15
C SER A 65 6.03 -23.45 -11.08
N SER A 66 5.18 -23.59 -12.11
CA SER A 66 4.19 -24.66 -12.10
C SER A 66 4.91 -26.00 -12.04
N PRO A 67 4.53 -26.91 -11.12
CA PRO A 67 5.11 -28.24 -11.01
C PRO A 67 5.17 -28.95 -12.37
N ASP A 68 4.14 -28.78 -13.20
CA ASP A 68 4.05 -29.34 -14.55
C ASP A 68 5.18 -28.86 -15.47
N ARG A 69 5.58 -27.58 -15.39
CA ARG A 69 6.66 -27.05 -16.23
C ARG A 69 8.03 -27.48 -15.72
N ILE A 70 8.19 -27.63 -14.41
CA ILE A 70 9.40 -28.18 -13.81
C ILE A 70 9.54 -29.66 -14.19
N GLU A 71 8.46 -30.44 -14.12
CA GLU A 71 8.42 -31.85 -14.54
C GLU A 71 8.70 -31.99 -16.04
N MET A 72 8.09 -31.15 -16.88
CA MET A 72 8.37 -31.10 -18.32
C MET A 72 9.84 -30.77 -18.63
N ILE A 73 10.44 -29.74 -18.01
CA ILE A 73 11.86 -29.42 -18.22
C ILE A 73 12.77 -30.55 -17.70
N ALA A 74 12.45 -31.12 -16.54
CA ALA A 74 13.20 -32.23 -15.97
C ALA A 74 13.19 -33.44 -16.90
N THR A 75 12.02 -33.83 -17.42
CA THR A 75 11.89 -35.02 -18.27
C THR A 75 12.32 -34.78 -19.72
N GLU A 76 11.94 -33.66 -20.34
CA GLU A 76 12.19 -33.42 -21.78
C GLU A 76 13.56 -32.83 -22.08
N THR A 77 14.08 -31.96 -21.20
CA THR A 77 15.37 -31.26 -21.46
C THR A 77 16.52 -31.87 -20.69
N LEU A 78 16.28 -32.25 -19.44
CA LEU A 78 17.31 -32.79 -18.55
C LEU A 78 17.32 -34.33 -18.53
N ASN A 79 16.38 -34.97 -19.24
CA ASN A 79 16.20 -36.42 -19.32
C ASN A 79 16.22 -37.10 -17.93
N MET A 80 15.67 -36.40 -16.94
CA MET A 80 15.57 -36.84 -15.56
C MET A 80 14.35 -37.73 -15.39
N GLU A 81 14.55 -38.87 -14.74
CA GLU A 81 13.49 -39.79 -14.34
C GLU A 81 13.36 -39.82 -12.81
N LYS A 82 12.17 -40.20 -12.32
CA LYS A 82 11.97 -40.39 -10.88
C LYS A 82 12.84 -41.57 -10.44
N ALA A 83 13.77 -41.30 -9.53
CA ALA A 83 14.67 -42.31 -8.98
C ALA A 83 13.88 -43.49 -8.38
N LYS A 84 14.25 -44.71 -8.75
CA LYS A 84 13.69 -45.91 -8.14
C LYS A 84 14.38 -46.14 -6.79
N PRO A 85 13.80 -46.92 -5.88
CA PRO A 85 14.42 -47.25 -4.59
C PRO A 85 15.84 -47.82 -4.73
N GLU A 86 16.11 -48.48 -5.86
CA GLU A 86 17.40 -49.08 -6.23
C GLU A 86 18.47 -48.03 -6.59
N ASP A 87 18.08 -46.84 -7.04
CA ASP A 87 18.97 -45.75 -7.44
C ASP A 87 19.37 -44.83 -6.27
N ILE A 88 18.80 -45.06 -5.09
CA ILE A 88 18.99 -44.21 -3.91
C ILE A 88 20.23 -44.66 -3.14
N ILE A 89 21.35 -43.97 -3.37
CA ILE A 89 22.57 -44.15 -2.56
C ILE A 89 22.40 -43.38 -1.25
N ARG A 90 22.13 -44.10 -0.15
CA ARG A 90 22.09 -43.51 1.19
C ARG A 90 23.49 -43.46 1.78
N VAL A 91 24.09 -42.26 1.77
CA VAL A 91 25.39 -42.04 2.43
C VAL A 91 25.16 -41.68 3.89
N GLU A 92 25.52 -42.58 4.80
CA GLU A 92 25.63 -42.23 6.22
C GLU A 92 26.93 -41.46 6.46
N VAL A 93 26.80 -40.15 6.64
CA VAL A 93 27.93 -39.31 7.05
C VAL A 93 28.23 -39.64 8.51
N LYS A 94 29.25 -40.47 8.75
CA LYS A 94 29.79 -40.68 10.10
C LYS A 94 30.26 -39.32 10.61
N GLY A 95 29.46 -38.72 11.48
CA GLY A 95 29.83 -37.52 12.21
C GLY A 95 31.22 -37.72 12.80
N LYS A 96 32.13 -36.82 12.44
CA LYS A 96 33.48 -36.75 12.98
C LYS A 96 33.37 -36.79 14.50
N LYS A 97 33.71 -37.93 15.09
CA LYS A 97 33.85 -38.09 16.52
C LYS A 97 35.04 -37.18 16.89
N ASN A 98 34.75 -35.98 17.38
CA ASN A 98 35.76 -35.14 18.00
C ASN A 98 36.28 -35.93 19.21
N GLY A 99 37.43 -36.58 19.01
CA GLY A 99 38.17 -37.29 20.02
C GLY A 99 39.36 -36.43 20.46
N ASN A 100 39.45 -36.33 21.79
CA ASN A 100 40.47 -35.69 22.62
C ASN A 100 40.41 -34.17 22.77
#